data_AF-A0A2T6LUN9-F1
#
_entry.id   AF-A0A2T6LUN9-F1
#
_cell.length_a   1.000
_cell.length_b   1.000
_cell.length_c   1.000
_cell.angle_alpha   90.00
_cell.angle_beta   90.00
_cell.angle_gamma   90.00
#
_symmetry.space_group_name_H-M   'P 1'
#
loop_
_entity.id
_entity.type
_entity.pdbx_description
1 polymer ?
#
loop_
_entity_poly.entity_id
_entity_poly.type
_entity_poly.pdbx_seq_one_letter_code
_entity_poly.pdbx_strand_id
1 'polypeptide(L)'
;MTEQFTVRSFKSGNSVALRLPKGLGIEAGEELIVVPHADGSMTAWRKAQSREAFLRLFGSVSEAFMAQGRGDTDQGDYDWPDTPHHPAAA
;
A
#
# COMPACT_ATOMS: atom_id res chain seq x y z
N MET A 1 3.45 26.17 0.91
CA MET A 1 3.60 25.98 -0.55
C MET A 1 4.41 24.73 -0.75
N THR A 2 3.93 23.78 -1.56
CA THR A 2 4.66 22.55 -1.85
C THR A 2 5.68 22.85 -2.96
N GLU A 3 6.96 22.61 -2.71
CA GLU A 3 7.99 22.76 -3.75
C GLU A 3 7.83 21.64 -4.78
N GLN A 4 7.62 22.01 -6.05
CA GLN A 4 7.54 21.08 -7.17
C GLN A 4 8.89 21.03 -7.88
N PHE A 5 9.43 19.83 -8.06
CA PHE A 5 10.68 19.60 -8.78
C PHE A 5 10.41 18.90 -10.11
N THR A 6 10.84 19.49 -11.22
CA THR A 6 10.89 18.81 -12.52
C THR A 6 12.24 18.12 -12.67
N VAL A 7 12.23 16.81 -12.85
CA VAL A 7 13.43 16.00 -13.05
C VAL A 7 13.34 15.23 -14.36
N ARG A 8 14.49 14.92 -14.96
CA ARG A 8 14.58 14.10 -16.17
C ARG A 8 15.01 12.69 -15.79
N SER A 9 14.28 11.69 -16.30
CA SER A 9 14.67 10.29 -16.18
C SER A 9 15.86 9.97 -17.08
N PHE A 10 16.63 8.96 -16.72
CA PHE A 10 17.78 8.50 -17.50
C PHE A 10 17.99 6.99 -17.36
N LYS A 11 18.71 6.41 -18.32
CA LYS A 11 19.07 4.99 -18.32
C LYS A 11 20.16 4.71 -17.29
N SER A 12 19.99 3.65 -16.49
CA SER A 12 20.96 3.15 -15.52
C SER A 12 21.08 1.63 -15.69
N GLY A 13 22.05 1.19 -16.50
CA GLY A 13 22.16 -0.22 -16.90
C GLY A 13 20.92 -0.67 -17.68
N ASN A 14 20.25 -1.72 -17.19
CA ASN A 14 18.99 -2.23 -17.75
C ASN A 14 17.74 -1.57 -17.12
N SER A 15 17.92 -0.55 -16.29
CA SER A 15 16.84 0.13 -15.55
C SER A 15 16.73 1.61 -15.92
N VAL A 16 15.71 2.28 -15.37
CA VAL A 16 15.51 3.74 -15.43
C VAL A 16 15.67 4.32 -14.03
N ALA A 17 16.26 5.51 -13.93
CA ALA A 17 16.48 6.22 -12.69
C ALA A 17 16.06 7.70 -12.78
N LEU A 18 15.80 8.30 -11.62
CA LEU A 18 15.57 9.73 -11.43
C LEU A 18 16.72 10.33 -10.63
N ARG A 19 17.13 11.55 -10.95
CA ARG A 19 18.05 12.33 -10.08
C ARG A 19 17.21 13.09 -9.06
N LEU A 20 17.36 12.75 -7.79
CA LEU A 20 16.68 13.43 -6.71
C LEU A 20 17.49 14.66 -6.27
N PRO A 21 16.88 15.85 -6.15
CA PRO A 21 17.55 17.02 -5.58
C PRO A 21 18.05 16.74 -4.17
N LYS A 22 19.28 17.19 -3.85
CA LYS A 22 19.86 17.04 -2.50
C LYS A 22 19.00 17.64 -1.39
N GLY A 23 18.24 18.70 -1.69
CA GLY A 23 17.32 19.34 -0.75
C GLY A 23 16.20 18.43 -0.23
N LEU A 24 15.93 17.29 -0.89
CA LEU A 24 14.98 16.28 -0.40
C LEU A 24 15.55 15.43 0.75
N GLY A 25 16.86 15.53 1.02
CA GLY A 25 17.55 14.81 2.09
C GLY A 25 17.57 13.29 1.93
N ILE A 26 17.30 12.77 0.73
CA ILE A 26 17.34 11.33 0.44
C ILE A 26 18.79 10.96 0.16
N GLU A 27 19.32 10.05 0.95
CA GLU A 27 20.73 9.65 0.87
C GLU A 27 20.93 8.52 -0.15
N ALA A 28 22.14 8.43 -0.70
CA ALA A 28 22.48 7.35 -1.61
C ALA A 28 22.44 6.00 -0.88
N GLY A 29 21.80 4.99 -1.49
CA GLY A 29 21.64 3.66 -0.90
C GLY A 29 20.41 3.50 -0.01
N GLU A 30 19.63 4.57 0.19
CA GLU A 30 18.36 4.48 0.94
C GLU A 30 17.28 3.73 0.14
N GLU A 31 16.52 2.88 0.82
CA GLU A 31 15.42 2.15 0.21
C GLU A 31 14.13 2.98 0.19
N LEU A 32 13.56 3.13 -1.01
CA LEU A 32 12.25 3.74 -1.23
C LEU A 32 11.23 2.68 -1.65
N ILE A 33 10.01 2.80 -1.15
CA ILE A 33 8.84 2.11 -1.69
C ILE A 33 8.28 3.00 -2.81
N VAL A 34 7.98 2.42 -3.97
CA VAL A 34 7.36 3.10 -5.11
C VAL A 34 6.05 2.39 -5.45
N VAL A 35 4.95 3.14 -5.51
CA VAL A 35 3.63 2.63 -5.89
C VAL A 35 3.15 3.34 -7.14
N PRO A 36 2.88 2.62 -8.23
CA PRO A 36 2.25 3.17 -9.43
C PRO A 36 0.74 3.28 -9.24
N HIS A 37 0.14 4.29 -9.87
CA HIS A 37 -1.30 4.53 -9.86
C HIS A 37 -1.90 4.34 -11.25
N ALA A 38 -3.22 4.11 -11.31
CA ALA A 38 -3.94 3.88 -12.56
C ALA A 38 -3.95 5.08 -13.52
N ASP A 39 -3.79 6.29 -12.98
CA ASP A 39 -3.69 7.54 -13.75
C ASP A 39 -2.28 7.81 -14.32
N GLY A 40 -1.34 6.87 -14.12
CA GLY A 40 0.04 6.98 -14.56
C GLY A 40 0.94 7.80 -13.63
N SER A 41 0.41 8.33 -12.53
CA SER A 41 1.22 8.93 -11.47
C SER A 41 1.91 7.85 -10.62
N MET A 42 2.91 8.27 -9.83
CA MET A 42 3.54 7.40 -8.85
C MET A 42 3.81 8.14 -7.56
N THR A 43 3.74 7.42 -6.44
CA THR A 43 4.14 7.93 -5.12
C THR A 43 5.32 7.12 -4.61
N ALA A 44 6.28 7.82 -3.97
CA ALA A 44 7.43 7.18 -3.36
C ALA A 44 7.67 7.69 -1.93
N TRP A 45 8.07 6.81 -1.02
CA TRP A 45 8.41 7.16 0.36
C TRP A 45 9.51 6.26 0.93
N ARG A 46 10.17 6.71 2.00
CA ARG A 46 11.25 5.97 2.66
C ARG A 46 10.72 4.73 3.33
N LYS A 47 11.30 3.57 3.02
CA LYS A 47 10.89 2.29 3.62
C LYS A 47 11.07 2.30 5.15
N ALA A 48 12.15 2.91 5.64
CA ALA A 48 12.45 3.04 7.06
C ALA A 48 11.35 3.77 7.86
N GLN A 49 10.58 4.66 7.22
CA GLN A 49 9.53 5.44 7.86
C GLN A 49 8.16 4.74 7.87
N SER A 50 8.04 3.56 7.25
CA SER A 50 6.75 2.88 7.10
C SER A 50 6.12 2.49 8.45
N ARG A 51 6.95 2.08 9.43
CA ARG A 51 6.46 1.76 10.79
C ARG A 51 5.96 3.01 11.52
N GLU A 52 6.71 4.11 11.45
CA GLU A 52 6.32 5.36 12.11
C GLU A 52 5.08 5.96 11.46
N ALA A 53 5.00 5.96 10.13
CA ALA A 53 3.82 6.39 9.39
C ALA A 53 2.58 5.55 9.77
N PHE A 54 2.73 4.22 9.87
CA PHE A 54 1.66 3.34 10.34
C PHE A 54 1.21 3.67 11.77
N LEU A 55 2.15 3.85 12.70
CA LEU A 55 1.84 4.19 14.08
C LEU A 55 1.17 5.56 14.21
N ARG A 56 1.58 6.56 13.40
CA ARG A 56 0.92 7.87 13.35
C ARG A 56 -0.50 7.79 12.81
N LEU A 57 -0.74 6.96 11.80
CA LEU A 57 -2.09 6.70 11.30
C LEU A 57 -2.95 6.04 12.37
N PHE A 58 -2.44 5.02 13.07
CA PHE A 58 -3.15 4.39 14.18
C PHE A 58 -3.41 5.39 15.32
N GLY A 59 -2.46 6.26 15.65
CA GLY A 59 -2.65 7.32 16.65
C GLY A 59 -3.57 8.46 16.20
N SER A 60 -3.95 8.52 14.91
CA SER A 60 -4.88 9.54 14.40
C SER A 60 -6.35 9.20 14.57
N VAL A 61 -6.67 7.94 14.92
CA VAL A 61 -8.05 7.57 15.26
C VAL A 61 -8.37 7.97 16.70
N SER A 62 -9.59 8.42 16.95
CA SER A 62 -10.03 8.78 18.32
C SER A 62 -10.04 7.56 19.24
N GLU A 63 -9.89 7.74 20.55
CA GLU A 63 -10.04 6.64 21.54
C GLU A 63 -11.39 5.91 21.42
N ALA A 64 -12.45 6.61 20.99
CA ALA A 64 -13.77 6.03 20.77
C ALA A 64 -13.87 5.16 19.50
N PHE A 65 -12.91 5.26 18.58
CA PHE A 65 -12.90 4.50 17.33
C PHE A 65 -12.69 3.02 17.65
N MET A 66 -13.65 2.18 17.29
CA MET A 66 -13.63 0.73 17.59
C MET A 66 -13.61 0.38 19.08
N ALA A 67 -13.99 1.31 19.98
CA ALA A 67 -13.99 1.07 21.43
C ALA A 67 -14.89 -0.10 21.86
N GLN A 68 -15.94 -0.40 21.08
CA GLN A 68 -16.87 -1.51 21.31
C GLN A 68 -16.47 -2.78 20.53
N GLY A 69 -15.33 -2.77 19.86
CA GLY A 69 -14.87 -3.86 19.00
C GLY A 69 -15.71 -4.01 17.73
N ARG A 70 -15.45 -5.12 17.00
CA ARG A 70 -16.42 -5.65 16.04
C ARG A 70 -17.18 -6.73 16.78
N GLY A 71 -18.51 -6.61 16.86
CA GLY A 71 -19.33 -7.69 17.39
C GLY A 71 -19.17 -8.94 16.52
N ASP A 72 -19.43 -10.10 17.12
CA ASP A 72 -19.56 -11.32 16.33
C ASP A 72 -20.72 -11.14 15.35
N THR A 73 -20.47 -11.53 14.10
CA THR A 73 -21.52 -11.62 13.10
C THR A 73 -22.07 -13.03 13.18
N ASP A 74 -23.32 -13.15 13.63
CA ASP A 74 -24.03 -14.42 13.57
C ASP A 74 -24.24 -14.77 12.09
N GLN A 75 -23.48 -15.78 11.63
CA GLN A 75 -23.62 -16.33 10.30
C GLN A 75 -24.57 -17.52 10.42
N GLY A 76 -25.85 -17.28 10.12
CA GLY A 76 -26.86 -18.33 10.11
C GLY A 76 -26.49 -19.48 9.18
N ASP A 77 -27.07 -20.66 9.43
CA ASP A 77 -26.85 -21.84 8.61
C ASP A 77 -27.12 -21.54 7.14
N TYR A 78 -26.12 -21.78 6.30
CA TYR A 78 -26.27 -21.66 4.86
C TYR A 78 -26.83 -22.99 4.32
N ASP A 79 -28.00 -22.92 3.70
CA ASP A 79 -28.58 -24.05 2.97
C ASP A 79 -27.78 -24.26 1.68
N TRP A 80 -26.83 -25.19 1.74
CA TRP A 80 -26.03 -25.56 0.58
C TRP A 80 -26.94 -26.27 -0.42
N PRO A 81 -27.12 -25.74 -1.65
CA PRO A 81 -27.91 -26.45 -2.64
C PRO A 81 -27.28 -27.81 -2.88
N ASP A 82 -28.11 -28.86 -2.90
CA ASP A 82 -27.69 -30.21 -3.25
C ASP A 82 -26.87 -30.16 -4.53
N THR A 83 -25.56 -30.40 -4.43
CA THR A 83 -24.72 -30.56 -5.60
C THR A 83 -25.31 -31.71 -6.42
N PRO A 84 -25.66 -31.51 -7.71
CA PRO A 84 -26.05 -32.62 -8.56
C PRO A 84 -24.89 -33.60 -8.52
N HIS A 85 -25.18 -34.82 -8.07
CA HIS A 85 -24.24 -35.91 -8.03
C HIS A 85 -23.77 -36.15 -9.48
N HIS A 86 -22.63 -35.59 -9.86
CA HIS A 86 -21.98 -35.98 -11.11
C HIS A 86 -21.57 -37.44 -10.91
N PRO A 87 -22.13 -38.40 -11.66
CA PRO A 87 -21.63 -39.76 -11.61
C PRO A 87 -20.18 -39.73 -12.08
N ALA A 88 -19.30 -40.35 -11.30
CA ALA A 88 -17.91 -40.55 -11.71
C ALA A 88 -17.91 -41.26 -13.07
N ALA A 89 -17.23 -40.66 -14.05
CA ALA A 89 -17.05 -41.26 -15.36
C ALA A 89 -16.29 -42.59 -15.20
N ALA A 90 -16.88 -43.66 -15.72
CA ALA A 90 -16.27 -44.98 -15.83
C ALA A 90 -15.28 -45.05 -17.00
#